data_AF-A0A962Y0B2-F1
#
_entry.id   AF-A0A962Y0B2-F1
#
_cell.length_a   1.000
_cell.length_b   1.000
_cell.length_c   1.000
_cell.angle_alpha   90.00
_cell.angle_beta   90.00
_cell.angle_gamma   90.00
#
_symmetry.space_group_name_H-M   'P 1'
#
loop_
_entity.id
_entity.type
_entity.pdbx_description
1 polymer ?
#
loop_
_entity_poly.entity_id
_entity_poly.type
_entity_poly.pdbx_seq_one_letter_code
_entity_poly.pdbx_strand_id
1 'polypeptide(L)'
;FWLEKPSKDATELTVYALLDSQSLTGAYRFVIKPGVNTQIDVKANLFIREGMQKLGVAPLTSMFYHGALNERFFDDFRPQVHDSDGLLMATGGGEWIWRPLNNPTRLRISAFQDNNPRGFGLLQRDRDFDDYQDLEAHYHSRPSLWVEPEGEWGKGSVQLIEIPSTAERYDNIAAFWNPMKPVEAGQQLEFNYRLYFFLDLPNLSPGGHALTSRVGAGGAGDLDASRRRFMIDFGGEALSKLPENAPVKAMISTSAGQVQNIVVQKNTYTQGWRVSFELLPQGNDSAELRCFLKLGDDVLTETWSYQWTAPK
;
A
#
# COMPACT_ATOMS: atom_id res chain seq x y z
N PHE A 1 24.62 9.85 -15.66
CA PHE A 1 23.39 9.82 -16.49
C PHE A 1 23.75 10.17 -17.92
N TRP A 2 22.99 9.62 -18.88
CA TRP A 2 23.04 9.99 -20.29
C TRP A 2 21.61 10.23 -20.76
N LEU A 3 21.35 11.41 -21.30
CA LEU A 3 20.01 11.80 -21.77
C LEU A 3 20.04 11.80 -23.30
N GLU A 4 19.12 11.05 -23.90
CA GLU A 4 18.95 11.06 -25.36
C GLU A 4 18.19 12.32 -25.76
N LYS A 5 18.72 13.10 -26.71
CA LYS A 5 18.03 14.29 -27.19
C LYS A 5 16.77 13.86 -27.95
N PRO A 6 15.56 14.20 -27.47
CA PRO A 6 14.34 13.85 -28.17
C PRO A 6 14.24 14.58 -29.52
N SER A 7 13.53 13.98 -30.47
CA SER A 7 13.12 14.68 -31.68
C SER A 7 12.11 15.78 -31.32
N LYS A 8 11.87 16.73 -32.24
CA LYS A 8 10.97 17.87 -32.00
C LYS A 8 9.55 17.44 -31.64
N ASP A 9 9.09 16.32 -32.19
CA ASP A 9 7.72 15.80 -32.05
C ASP A 9 7.67 14.54 -31.16
N ALA A 10 8.74 14.24 -30.41
CA ALA A 10 8.78 13.09 -29.52
C ALA A 10 7.80 13.26 -28.34
N THR A 11 7.11 12.17 -28.01
CA THR A 11 6.20 12.07 -26.87
C THR A 11 6.82 11.36 -25.66
N GLU A 12 8.09 10.97 -25.76
CA GLU A 12 8.83 10.27 -24.72
C GLU A 12 10.29 10.74 -24.64
N LEU A 13 10.91 10.56 -23.48
CA LEU A 13 12.31 10.87 -23.20
C LEU A 13 13.03 9.61 -22.71
N THR A 14 14.15 9.27 -23.35
CA THR A 14 15.01 8.18 -22.89
C THR A 14 16.16 8.72 -22.03
N VAL A 15 16.30 8.17 -20.82
CA VAL A 15 17.39 8.47 -19.89
C VAL A 15 18.09 7.16 -19.51
N TYR A 16 19.42 7.14 -19.62
CA TYR A 16 20.24 6.05 -19.12
C TYR A 16 20.96 6.45 -17.83
N ALA A 17 21.11 5.50 -16.92
CA ALA A 17 21.84 5.71 -15.68
C ALA A 17 22.81 4.56 -15.39
N LEU A 18 23.97 4.92 -14.85
CA LEU A 18 24.89 3.99 -14.22
C LEU A 18 24.67 4.13 -12.71
N LEU A 19 24.32 3.03 -12.06
CA LEU A 19 24.29 2.90 -10.62
C LEU A 19 25.62 2.31 -10.16
N ASP A 20 26.22 2.95 -9.15
CA ASP A 20 27.41 2.46 -8.48
C ASP A 20 27.17 2.36 -6.97
N SER A 21 27.55 1.24 -6.38
CA SER A 21 27.44 0.93 -4.96
C SER A 21 28.58 -0.02 -4.55
N GLN A 22 28.80 -0.15 -3.24
CA GLN A 22 29.83 -1.02 -2.69
C GLN A 22 29.68 -2.48 -3.19
N SER A 23 28.47 -3.04 -3.11
CA SER A 23 28.23 -4.47 -3.34
C SER A 23 27.66 -4.79 -4.73
N LEU A 24 27.24 -3.81 -5.53
CA LEU A 24 26.74 -4.03 -6.90
C LEU A 24 26.91 -2.80 -7.80
N THR A 25 26.90 -3.00 -9.11
CA THR A 25 26.62 -1.93 -10.10
C THR A 25 25.33 -2.22 -10.86
N GLY A 26 24.78 -1.20 -11.50
CA GLY A 26 23.61 -1.37 -12.37
C GLY A 26 23.66 -0.47 -13.59
N ALA A 27 23.13 -0.96 -14.70
CA ALA A 27 22.84 -0.16 -15.89
C ALA A 27 21.31 -0.06 -16.05
N TYR A 28 20.82 1.16 -16.17
CA TYR A 28 19.39 1.45 -16.28
C TYR A 28 19.08 2.15 -17.59
N ARG A 29 17.93 1.82 -18.17
CA ARG A 29 17.25 2.58 -19.21
C ARG A 29 15.86 2.93 -18.71
N PHE A 30 15.55 4.22 -18.70
CA PHE A 30 14.24 4.79 -18.38
C PHE A 30 13.64 5.38 -19.65
N VAL A 31 12.44 4.96 -20.03
CA VAL A 31 11.64 5.60 -21.08
C VAL A 31 10.48 6.32 -20.40
N ILE A 32 10.58 7.63 -20.29
CA ILE A 32 9.64 8.49 -19.59
C ILE A 32 8.58 8.98 -20.58
N LYS A 33 7.32 8.71 -20.29
CA LYS A 33 6.15 9.07 -21.10
C LYS A 33 5.24 9.99 -20.28
N PRO A 34 5.40 11.31 -20.38
CA PRO A 34 4.53 12.27 -19.71
C PRO A 34 3.10 12.21 -20.26
N GLY A 35 2.14 12.47 -19.40
CA GLY A 35 0.72 12.52 -19.73
C GLY A 35 -0.09 12.95 -18.50
N VAL A 36 -1.41 12.71 -18.52
CA VAL A 36 -2.25 12.85 -17.31
C VAL A 36 -1.67 12.02 -16.17
N ASN A 37 -1.26 10.80 -16.51
CA ASN A 37 -0.41 9.96 -15.69
C ASN A 37 0.96 9.90 -16.37
N THR A 38 2.04 9.92 -15.59
CA THR A 38 3.38 9.71 -16.12
C THR A 38 3.74 8.23 -16.02
N GLN A 39 4.00 7.60 -17.15
CA GLN A 39 4.52 6.23 -17.19
C GLN A 39 6.03 6.27 -17.38
N ILE A 40 6.76 5.37 -16.71
CA ILE A 40 8.19 5.16 -16.96
C ILE A 40 8.44 3.67 -17.17
N ASP A 41 8.88 3.28 -18.37
CA ASP A 41 9.37 1.92 -18.60
C ASP A 41 10.82 1.84 -18.11
N VAL A 42 11.11 0.87 -17.24
CA VAL A 42 12.42 0.68 -16.62
C VAL A 42 12.98 -0.66 -17.03
N LYS A 43 14.18 -0.64 -17.62
CA LYS A 43 15.04 -1.81 -17.77
C LYS A 43 16.26 -1.65 -16.89
N ALA A 44 16.50 -2.62 -16.02
CA ALA A 44 17.62 -2.64 -15.09
C ALA A 44 18.44 -3.93 -15.24
N ASN A 45 19.73 -3.79 -15.51
CA ASN A 45 20.70 -4.88 -15.50
C ASN A 45 21.66 -4.66 -14.34
N LEU A 46 21.65 -5.55 -13.36
CA LEU A 46 22.44 -5.48 -12.13
C LEU A 46 23.59 -6.48 -12.16
N PHE A 47 24.77 -6.07 -11.71
CA PHE A 47 25.99 -6.87 -11.66
C PHE A 47 26.48 -6.91 -10.21
N ILE A 48 26.42 -8.09 -9.60
CA ILE A 48 26.70 -8.26 -8.17
C ILE A 48 28.20 -8.39 -7.95
N ARG A 49 28.78 -7.50 -7.14
CA ARG A 49 30.22 -7.52 -6.76
C ARG A 49 30.46 -8.41 -5.55
N GLU A 50 29.59 -8.29 -4.56
CA GLU A 50 29.66 -9.00 -3.28
C GLU A 50 28.29 -9.61 -2.98
N GLY A 51 28.27 -10.78 -2.33
CA GLY A 51 27.02 -11.44 -1.96
C GLY A 51 26.21 -10.61 -0.96
N MET A 52 24.88 -10.58 -1.12
CA MET A 52 23.98 -9.80 -0.27
C MET A 52 22.77 -10.63 0.17
N GLN A 53 22.35 -10.44 1.43
CA GLN A 53 21.20 -11.14 2.01
C GLN A 53 19.85 -10.59 1.53
N LYS A 54 19.80 -9.30 1.19
CA LYS A 54 18.59 -8.62 0.69
C LYS A 54 18.93 -7.74 -0.49
N LEU A 55 18.10 -7.80 -1.52
CA LEU A 55 18.14 -6.94 -2.69
C LEU A 55 16.76 -6.30 -2.84
N GLY A 56 16.68 -4.97 -2.79
CA GLY A 56 15.46 -4.24 -3.07
C GLY A 56 15.34 -3.92 -4.56
N VAL A 57 14.32 -4.47 -5.20
CA VAL A 57 14.00 -4.24 -6.62
C VAL A 57 12.79 -3.31 -6.72
N ALA A 58 12.87 -2.35 -7.63
CA ALA A 58 11.88 -1.28 -7.83
C ALA A 58 11.46 -0.60 -6.50
N PRO A 59 12.43 -0.04 -5.74
CA PRO A 59 12.14 0.55 -4.45
C PRO A 59 11.32 1.84 -4.58
N LEU A 60 10.35 1.97 -3.68
CA LEU A 60 9.52 3.15 -3.47
C LEU A 60 9.82 3.70 -2.08
N THR A 61 9.95 5.01 -1.95
CA THR A 61 9.98 5.71 -0.66
C THR A 61 8.82 6.70 -0.59
N SER A 62 8.29 6.89 0.61
CA SER A 62 7.21 7.84 0.88
C SER A 62 7.25 8.25 2.36
N MET A 63 6.29 9.07 2.76
CA MET A 63 6.14 9.58 4.10
C MET A 63 4.69 9.39 4.59
N PHE A 64 4.55 8.87 5.81
CA PHE A 64 3.28 8.83 6.55
C PHE A 64 3.52 9.33 7.98
N TYR A 65 2.98 10.50 8.30
CA TYR A 65 3.10 11.07 9.64
C TYR A 65 1.93 10.65 10.52
N HIS A 66 0.69 10.96 10.11
CA HIS A 66 -0.54 10.52 10.77
C HIS A 66 -1.76 10.52 9.84
N GLY A 67 -2.79 9.73 10.16
CA GLY A 67 -4.02 9.63 9.39
C GLY A 67 -5.16 8.90 10.13
N ALA A 68 -6.19 8.46 9.41
CA ALA A 68 -7.43 7.94 10.01
C ALA A 68 -7.28 6.69 10.91
N LEU A 69 -6.17 5.96 10.81
CA LEU A 69 -5.86 4.75 11.58
C LEU A 69 -4.80 4.95 12.69
N ASN A 70 -4.57 6.20 13.10
CA ASN A 70 -3.57 6.52 14.12
C ASN A 70 -3.65 5.63 15.37
N GLU A 71 -2.50 5.06 15.74
CA GLU A 71 -2.33 4.30 16.99
C GLU A 71 -1.88 5.18 18.17
N ARG A 72 -1.55 6.45 17.90
CA ARG A 72 -1.14 7.44 18.91
C ARG A 72 -1.76 8.80 18.62
N PHE A 73 -1.77 9.64 19.65
CA PHE A 73 -2.20 11.02 19.52
C PHE A 73 -1.13 11.88 18.84
N PHE A 74 -1.57 12.81 17.98
CA PHE A 74 -0.75 13.82 17.35
C PHE A 74 -1.39 15.19 17.65
N ASP A 75 -0.62 16.10 18.21
CA ASP A 75 -1.05 17.48 18.48
C ASP A 75 -0.83 18.35 17.23
N ASP A 76 -1.62 18.05 16.19
CA ASP A 76 -1.62 18.73 14.90
C ASP A 76 -3.07 19.09 14.55
N PHE A 77 -3.27 20.27 13.97
CA PHE A 77 -4.60 20.72 13.58
C PHE A 77 -5.09 20.02 12.30
N ARG A 78 -4.16 19.51 11.48
CA ARG A 78 -4.45 18.80 10.25
C ARG A 78 -5.02 17.43 10.60
N PRO A 79 -6.11 16.97 9.96
CA PRO A 79 -6.62 15.62 10.23
C PRO A 79 -5.63 14.52 9.79
N GLN A 80 -4.98 14.70 8.64
CA GLN A 80 -4.04 13.76 8.06
C GLN A 80 -2.82 14.47 7.45
N VAL A 81 -1.66 13.82 7.52
CA VAL A 81 -0.38 14.30 6.98
C VAL A 81 0.40 13.10 6.45
N HIS A 82 0.41 12.93 5.13
CA HIS A 82 1.08 11.82 4.44
C HIS A 82 1.15 12.05 2.92
N ASP A 83 2.13 11.40 2.29
CA ASP A 83 2.33 11.36 0.83
C ASP A 83 1.71 10.10 0.20
N SER A 84 1.41 9.11 1.04
CA SER A 84 0.72 7.87 0.69
C SER A 84 -0.01 7.36 1.92
N ASP A 85 -1.19 6.77 1.76
CA ASP A 85 -2.01 6.21 2.84
C ASP A 85 -2.01 4.68 2.90
N GLY A 86 -1.51 4.02 1.87
CA GLY A 86 -1.43 2.56 1.84
C GLY A 86 -0.49 1.98 0.79
N LEU A 87 -0.10 0.74 1.04
CA LEU A 87 0.54 -0.15 0.08
C LEU A 87 -0.54 -1.01 -0.57
N LEU A 88 -0.72 -0.88 -1.88
CA LEU A 88 -1.52 -1.80 -2.68
C LEU A 88 -0.62 -2.88 -3.29
N MET A 89 -1.10 -4.12 -3.34
CA MET A 89 -0.41 -5.25 -3.96
C MET A 89 -1.37 -6.08 -4.80
N ALA A 90 -0.94 -6.47 -5.99
CA ALA A 90 -1.58 -7.45 -6.84
C ALA A 90 -0.71 -8.71 -6.87
N THR A 91 -1.12 -9.75 -6.15
CA THR A 91 -0.29 -10.95 -6.00
C THR A 91 -0.30 -11.79 -7.27
N GLY A 92 0.72 -12.65 -7.44
CA GLY A 92 0.76 -13.65 -8.50
C GLY A 92 -0.37 -14.68 -8.41
N GLY A 93 -0.88 -14.91 -7.20
CA GLY A 93 -2.04 -15.77 -6.93
C GLY A 93 -3.41 -15.16 -7.26
N GLY A 94 -3.46 -13.91 -7.73
CA GLY A 94 -4.71 -13.25 -8.13
C GLY A 94 -5.34 -12.36 -7.06
N GLU A 95 -4.89 -12.46 -5.80
CA GLU A 95 -5.39 -11.63 -4.69
C GLU A 95 -4.93 -10.16 -4.85
N TRP A 96 -5.80 -9.23 -4.48
CA TRP A 96 -5.44 -7.83 -4.26
C TRP A 96 -5.44 -7.55 -2.77
N ILE A 97 -4.40 -6.88 -2.27
CA ILE A 97 -4.21 -6.59 -0.86
C ILE A 97 -4.00 -5.09 -0.69
N TRP A 98 -4.77 -4.47 0.18
CA TRP A 98 -4.58 -3.10 0.64
C TRP A 98 -4.05 -3.10 2.07
N ARG A 99 -2.84 -2.58 2.26
CA ARG A 99 -2.18 -2.44 3.57
C ARG A 99 -2.10 -0.94 3.91
N PRO A 100 -3.04 -0.40 4.69
CA PRO A 100 -2.92 0.97 5.19
C PRO A 100 -1.60 1.16 5.93
N LEU A 101 -0.97 2.31 5.73
CA LEU A 101 0.30 2.67 6.37
C LEU A 101 0.08 3.17 7.79
N ASN A 102 1.15 3.14 8.58
CA ASN A 102 1.19 3.65 9.92
C ASN A 102 2.53 4.33 10.22
N ASN A 103 2.56 5.16 11.26
CA ASN A 103 3.78 5.71 11.85
C ASN A 103 3.99 5.05 13.22
N PRO A 104 4.60 3.85 13.25
CA PRO A 104 4.66 3.02 14.45
C PRO A 104 5.63 3.60 15.49
N THR A 105 5.52 3.15 16.74
CA THR A 105 6.46 3.53 17.82
C THR A 105 7.77 2.74 17.78
N ARG A 106 7.85 1.70 16.95
CA ARG A 106 9.02 0.83 16.73
C ARG A 106 9.10 0.47 15.26
N LEU A 107 10.32 0.22 14.75
CA LEU A 107 10.52 -0.24 13.38
C LEU A 107 9.66 -1.46 13.08
N ARG A 108 8.82 -1.38 12.05
CA ARG A 108 8.03 -2.49 11.53
C ARG A 108 8.54 -2.88 10.15
N ILE A 109 8.71 -4.19 9.94
CA ILE A 109 9.06 -4.77 8.65
C ILE A 109 8.01 -5.85 8.37
N SER A 110 7.13 -5.60 7.41
CA SER A 110 6.16 -6.58 6.93
C SER A 110 6.68 -7.21 5.64
N ALA A 111 6.52 -8.52 5.48
CA ALA A 111 6.93 -9.25 4.28
C ALA A 111 5.75 -10.06 3.73
N PHE A 112 5.26 -9.66 2.55
CA PHE A 112 4.17 -10.34 1.85
C PHE A 112 4.76 -11.31 0.84
N GLN A 113 4.83 -12.59 1.21
CA GLN A 113 5.39 -13.63 0.35
C GLN A 113 4.56 -13.80 -0.91
N ASP A 114 5.24 -13.93 -2.05
CA ASP A 114 4.58 -14.11 -3.35
C ASP A 114 5.49 -14.85 -4.35
N ASN A 115 4.91 -15.25 -5.47
CA ASN A 115 5.61 -15.77 -6.64
C ASN A 115 5.07 -15.10 -7.89
N ASN A 116 5.92 -14.36 -8.60
CA ASN A 116 5.55 -13.54 -9.77
C ASN A 116 4.47 -12.49 -9.44
N PRO A 117 4.77 -11.47 -8.61
CA PRO A 117 3.82 -10.40 -8.32
C PRO A 117 3.36 -9.71 -9.60
N ARG A 118 2.07 -9.37 -9.69
CA ARG A 118 1.50 -8.61 -10.81
C ARG A 118 1.67 -7.11 -10.64
N GLY A 119 1.90 -6.65 -9.41
CA GLY A 119 2.30 -5.29 -9.12
C GLY A 119 2.18 -4.91 -7.66
N PHE A 120 2.78 -3.79 -7.30
CA PHE A 120 2.69 -3.20 -5.97
C PHE A 120 2.95 -1.70 -6.03
N GLY A 121 2.42 -0.93 -5.08
CA GLY A 121 2.57 0.52 -5.12
C GLY A 121 2.20 1.21 -3.82
N LEU A 122 2.83 2.35 -3.56
CA LEU A 122 2.43 3.28 -2.51
C LEU A 122 1.41 4.24 -3.13
N LEU A 123 0.18 4.16 -2.63
CA LEU A 123 -0.94 4.93 -3.14
C LEU A 123 -1.37 5.99 -2.14
N GLN A 124 -2.03 7.01 -2.69
CA GLN A 124 -2.73 8.07 -2.00
C GLN A 124 -4.19 7.98 -2.45
N ARG A 125 -5.03 7.28 -1.68
CA ARG A 125 -6.45 7.12 -1.99
C ARG A 125 -7.26 8.32 -1.52
N ASP A 126 -6.92 8.86 -0.36
CA ASP A 126 -7.52 10.09 0.15
C ASP A 126 -7.01 11.30 -0.64
N ARG A 127 -7.94 12.13 -1.11
CA ARG A 127 -7.66 13.32 -1.93
C ARG A 127 -8.61 14.47 -1.61
N ASP A 128 -9.43 14.35 -0.57
CA ASP A 128 -10.27 15.47 -0.17
C ASP A 128 -9.38 16.51 0.51
N PHE A 129 -9.49 17.78 0.13
CA PHE A 129 -8.75 18.84 0.81
C PHE A 129 -9.08 18.86 2.30
N ASP A 130 -10.31 18.51 2.66
CA ASP A 130 -10.79 18.59 4.04
C ASP A 130 -10.06 17.64 4.99
N ASP A 131 -9.47 16.56 4.46
CA ASP A 131 -8.68 15.59 5.21
C ASP A 131 -7.25 16.08 5.51
N TYR A 132 -6.78 17.15 4.86
CA TYR A 132 -5.40 17.66 5.03
C TYR A 132 -5.32 19.09 5.56
N GLN A 133 -6.23 19.98 5.15
CA GLN A 133 -6.27 21.39 5.60
C GLN A 133 -4.94 22.16 5.44
N ASP A 134 -4.09 21.74 4.48
CA ASP A 134 -2.74 22.29 4.27
C ASP A 134 -2.64 22.95 2.88
N LEU A 135 -2.49 24.28 2.89
CA LEU A 135 -2.40 25.12 1.69
C LEU A 135 -0.98 25.25 1.13
N GLU A 136 0.04 24.72 1.82
CA GLU A 136 1.44 24.81 1.38
C GLU A 136 1.92 23.47 0.81
N ALA A 137 1.66 22.38 1.53
CA ALA A 137 2.21 21.06 1.21
C ALA A 137 1.37 20.27 0.20
N HIS A 138 0.09 20.63 0.01
CA HIS A 138 -0.84 20.06 -0.97
C HIS A 138 -0.88 18.52 -1.03
N TYR A 139 -0.90 17.84 0.13
CA TYR A 139 -0.85 16.38 0.25
C TYR A 139 -1.91 15.63 -0.57
N HIS A 140 -3.14 16.13 -0.62
CA HIS A 140 -4.24 15.59 -1.43
C HIS A 140 -3.92 15.49 -2.94
N SER A 141 -2.97 16.31 -3.42
CA SER A 141 -2.55 16.37 -4.83
C SER A 141 -1.25 15.59 -5.12
N ARG A 142 -0.67 14.89 -4.13
CA ARG A 142 0.55 14.10 -4.34
C ARG A 142 0.24 12.80 -5.11
N PRO A 143 1.15 12.35 -6.00
CA PRO A 143 0.89 11.21 -6.86
C PRO A 143 0.96 9.90 -6.08
N SER A 144 0.12 8.96 -6.47
CA SER A 144 0.37 7.53 -6.23
C SER A 144 1.46 7.02 -7.17
N LEU A 145 2.17 5.97 -6.75
CA LEU A 145 3.16 5.27 -7.57
C LEU A 145 2.90 3.76 -7.57
N TRP A 146 2.66 3.21 -8.77
CA TRP A 146 2.47 1.77 -8.99
C TRP A 146 3.60 1.17 -9.81
N VAL A 147 4.13 0.04 -9.35
CA VAL A 147 5.11 -0.80 -10.05
C VAL A 147 4.36 -1.97 -10.70
N GLU A 148 4.49 -2.11 -12.01
CA GLU A 148 4.03 -3.26 -12.79
C GLU A 148 5.26 -4.05 -13.29
N PRO A 149 5.58 -5.21 -12.68
CA PRO A 149 6.62 -6.11 -13.16
C PRO A 149 6.39 -6.57 -14.61
N GLU A 150 7.44 -6.61 -15.41
CA GLU A 150 7.44 -7.25 -16.73
C GLU A 150 8.21 -8.58 -16.67
N GLY A 151 7.52 -9.68 -16.97
CA GLY A 151 8.07 -11.03 -16.91
C GLY A 151 7.92 -11.69 -15.53
N GLU A 152 8.66 -12.78 -15.31
CA GLU A 152 8.57 -13.57 -14.09
C GLU A 152 9.67 -13.20 -13.09
N TRP A 153 9.30 -12.55 -11.99
CA TRP A 153 10.23 -12.16 -10.92
C TRP A 153 10.52 -13.30 -9.91
N GLY A 154 9.86 -14.44 -10.07
CA GLY A 154 10.01 -15.63 -9.25
C GLY A 154 9.50 -15.48 -7.83
N LYS A 155 10.02 -16.32 -6.93
CA LYS A 155 9.67 -16.33 -5.51
C LYS A 155 10.36 -15.21 -4.75
N GLY A 156 9.63 -14.54 -3.89
CA GLY A 156 10.14 -13.47 -3.06
C GLY A 156 9.06 -12.89 -2.15
N SER A 157 9.20 -11.61 -1.84
CA SER A 157 8.22 -10.88 -1.05
C SER A 157 8.21 -9.41 -1.41
N VAL A 158 7.04 -8.78 -1.43
CA VAL A 158 6.96 -7.33 -1.26
C VAL A 158 7.25 -7.02 0.21
N GLN A 159 8.30 -6.24 0.48
CA GLN A 159 8.61 -5.78 1.83
C GLN A 159 8.11 -4.36 2.02
N LEU A 160 7.48 -4.11 3.17
CA LEU A 160 7.09 -2.80 3.65
C LEU A 160 7.90 -2.50 4.93
N ILE A 161 8.58 -1.37 4.95
CA ILE A 161 9.33 -0.88 6.11
C ILE A 161 8.64 0.40 6.59
N GLU A 162 8.19 0.40 7.84
CA GLU A 162 7.58 1.56 8.50
C GLU A 162 8.51 1.97 9.66
N ILE A 163 9.17 3.12 9.50
CA ILE A 163 10.15 3.66 10.44
C ILE A 163 9.44 4.64 11.37
N PRO A 164 9.66 4.60 12.70
CA PRO A 164 9.14 5.61 13.61
C PRO A 164 9.66 6.99 13.23
N SER A 165 8.76 7.92 12.96
CA SER A 165 9.10 9.31 12.66
C SER A 165 8.42 10.27 13.61
N THR A 166 9.11 11.36 13.93
CA THR A 166 8.62 12.48 14.74
C THR A 166 8.40 13.74 13.92
N ALA A 167 8.60 13.70 12.60
CA ALA A 167 8.38 14.84 11.72
C ALA A 167 8.07 14.40 10.28
N GLU A 168 7.19 15.14 9.61
CA GLU A 168 6.79 14.95 8.21
C GLU A 168 7.91 15.17 7.19
N ARG A 169 9.01 15.83 7.56
CA ARG A 169 10.15 16.09 6.66
C ARG A 169 10.99 14.85 6.35
N TYR A 170 10.76 13.74 7.07
CA TYR A 170 11.50 12.51 6.92
C TYR A 170 10.62 11.44 6.29
N ASP A 171 11.02 10.96 5.11
CA ASP A 171 10.49 9.73 4.55
C ASP A 171 10.70 8.59 5.55
N ASN A 172 9.61 7.94 5.92
CA ASN A 172 9.59 6.89 6.92
C ASN A 172 8.93 5.60 6.40
N ILE A 173 8.60 5.56 5.12
CA ILE A 173 8.00 4.43 4.44
C ILE A 173 8.91 3.99 3.30
N ALA A 174 9.20 2.69 3.23
CA ALA A 174 9.84 2.09 2.08
C ALA A 174 9.12 0.81 1.65
N ALA A 175 8.91 0.62 0.35
CA ALA A 175 8.35 -0.59 -0.22
C ALA A 175 9.18 -1.08 -1.41
N PHE A 176 9.44 -2.37 -1.51
CA PHE A 176 10.23 -2.95 -2.60
C PHE A 176 9.97 -4.45 -2.74
N TRP A 177 10.25 -5.00 -3.92
CA TRP A 177 10.35 -6.44 -4.08
C TRP A 177 11.70 -6.96 -3.60
N ASN A 178 11.68 -8.02 -2.79
CA ASN A 178 12.88 -8.73 -2.35
C ASN A 178 12.81 -10.19 -2.82
N PRO A 179 13.66 -10.62 -3.77
CA PRO A 179 13.77 -12.01 -4.17
C PRO A 179 14.08 -12.93 -2.96
N MET A 180 13.55 -14.15 -2.98
CA MET A 180 13.69 -15.10 -1.85
C MET A 180 15.14 -15.57 -1.68
N LYS A 181 15.85 -15.79 -2.78
CA LYS A 181 17.22 -16.27 -2.76
C LYS A 181 18.17 -15.09 -2.52
N PRO A 182 19.13 -15.21 -1.59
CA PRO A 182 20.25 -14.29 -1.51
C PRO A 182 20.97 -14.19 -2.85
N VAL A 183 21.54 -13.02 -3.13
CA VAL A 183 22.32 -12.79 -4.35
C VAL A 183 23.79 -13.09 -4.08
N GLU A 184 24.45 -13.70 -5.05
CA GLU A 184 25.86 -14.12 -4.96
C GLU A 184 26.75 -13.24 -5.84
N ALA A 185 28.01 -13.10 -5.45
CA ALA A 185 29.00 -12.37 -6.25
C ALA A 185 29.12 -12.95 -7.67
N GLY A 186 29.25 -12.07 -8.67
CA GLY A 186 29.34 -12.44 -10.09
C GLY A 186 28.01 -12.68 -10.79
N GLN A 187 26.88 -12.72 -10.06
CA GLN A 187 25.57 -12.85 -10.69
C GLN A 187 25.21 -11.61 -11.52
N GLN A 188 24.47 -11.85 -12.61
CA GLN A 188 23.83 -10.83 -13.41
C GLN A 188 22.32 -11.01 -13.30
N LEU A 189 21.62 -9.95 -12.93
CA LEU A 189 20.17 -9.96 -12.76
C LEU A 189 19.56 -8.92 -13.70
N GLU A 190 18.46 -9.27 -14.36
CA GLU A 190 17.68 -8.34 -15.18
C GLU A 190 16.29 -8.19 -14.58
N PHE A 191 15.86 -6.95 -14.38
CA PHE A 191 14.51 -6.60 -13.97
C PHE A 191 13.94 -5.56 -14.92
N ASN A 192 12.80 -5.88 -15.51
CA ASN A 192 12.02 -4.98 -16.34
C ASN A 192 10.69 -4.71 -15.63
N TYR A 193 10.25 -3.46 -15.62
CA TYR A 193 9.01 -3.04 -14.99
C TYR A 193 8.56 -1.69 -15.50
N ARG A 194 7.28 -1.38 -15.31
CA ARG A 194 6.72 -0.06 -15.55
C ARG A 194 6.38 0.62 -14.24
N LEU A 195 6.64 1.91 -14.18
CA LEU A 195 6.19 2.78 -13.11
C LEU A 195 5.05 3.63 -13.63
N TYR A 196 4.00 3.77 -12.83
CA TYR A 196 2.87 4.66 -13.10
C TYR A 196 2.76 5.67 -11.97
N PHE A 197 2.94 6.94 -12.29
CA PHE A 197 2.67 8.07 -11.40
C PHE A 197 1.31 8.67 -11.78
N PHE A 198 0.37 8.68 -10.85
CA PHE A 198 -1.01 9.06 -11.14
C PHE A 198 -1.72 9.68 -9.95
N LEU A 199 -2.74 10.50 -10.24
CA LEU A 199 -3.72 10.91 -9.22
C LEU A 199 -4.88 9.91 -9.17
N ASP A 200 -5.38 9.54 -10.33
CA ASP A 200 -6.38 8.49 -10.48
C ASP A 200 -5.95 7.52 -11.59
N LEU A 201 -6.12 6.23 -11.31
CA LEU A 201 -5.91 5.17 -12.27
C LEU A 201 -7.14 4.26 -12.24
N PRO A 202 -8.19 4.62 -12.98
CA PRO A 202 -9.44 3.88 -12.97
C PRO A 202 -9.21 2.41 -13.27
N ASN A 203 -9.90 1.54 -12.52
CA ASN A 203 -9.85 0.08 -12.67
C ASN A 203 -8.47 -0.55 -12.42
N LEU A 204 -7.61 0.08 -11.61
CA LEU A 204 -6.34 -0.53 -11.20
C LEU A 204 -6.57 -1.91 -10.56
N SER A 205 -7.42 -1.99 -9.52
CA SER A 205 -7.83 -3.27 -8.93
C SER A 205 -9.22 -3.71 -9.44
N PRO A 206 -9.44 -5.01 -9.66
CA PRO A 206 -10.75 -5.55 -9.98
C PRO A 206 -11.63 -5.60 -8.74
N GLY A 207 -12.89 -5.21 -8.88
CA GLY A 207 -13.89 -5.26 -7.81
C GLY A 207 -13.88 -4.02 -6.92
N GLY A 208 -14.40 -4.18 -5.70
CA GLY A 208 -14.44 -3.11 -4.72
C GLY A 208 -13.11 -2.95 -3.96
N HIS A 209 -12.87 -1.75 -3.47
CA HIS A 209 -11.65 -1.39 -2.74
C HIS A 209 -12.01 -0.66 -1.44
N ALA A 210 -11.10 -0.69 -0.47
CA ALA A 210 -11.26 0.08 0.76
C ALA A 210 -11.17 1.58 0.45
N LEU A 211 -12.23 2.33 0.77
CA LEU A 211 -12.30 3.79 0.64
C LEU A 211 -11.64 4.47 1.85
N THR A 212 -11.97 3.99 3.04
CA THR A 212 -11.47 4.55 4.30
C THR A 212 -11.57 3.49 5.39
N SER A 213 -10.73 3.63 6.40
CA SER A 213 -10.75 2.79 7.59
C SER A 213 -10.50 3.62 8.83
N ARG A 214 -11.19 3.27 9.92
CA ARG A 214 -11.14 3.96 11.21
C ARG A 214 -10.97 2.95 12.34
N VAL A 215 -10.32 3.38 13.41
CA VAL A 215 -10.09 2.57 14.60
C VAL A 215 -10.46 3.36 15.85
N GLY A 216 -11.06 2.70 16.84
CA GLY A 216 -11.50 3.32 18.08
C GLY A 216 -11.66 2.32 19.22
N ALA A 217 -12.03 2.81 20.41
CA ALA A 217 -12.47 1.94 21.50
C ALA A 217 -13.73 1.15 21.09
N GLY A 218 -13.86 -0.06 21.61
CA GLY A 218 -15.06 -0.89 21.43
C GLY A 218 -16.22 -0.40 22.29
N GLY A 219 -17.33 -1.15 22.28
CA GLY A 219 -18.52 -0.85 23.06
C GLY A 219 -19.59 -0.08 22.29
N ALA A 220 -20.83 -0.16 22.76
CA ALA A 220 -21.97 0.56 22.19
C ALA A 220 -22.48 1.56 23.22
N GLY A 221 -22.34 2.86 22.95
CA GLY A 221 -22.65 3.93 23.90
C GLY A 221 -21.52 4.15 24.91
N ASP A 222 -21.22 3.15 25.74
CA ASP A 222 -20.13 3.19 26.71
C ASP A 222 -18.84 2.62 26.10
N LEU A 223 -17.87 3.50 25.84
CA LEU A 223 -16.61 3.11 25.21
C LEU A 223 -15.75 2.27 26.17
N ASP A 224 -15.29 1.13 25.68
CA ASP A 224 -14.40 0.21 26.39
C ASP A 224 -13.05 0.12 25.67
N ALA A 225 -12.02 0.71 26.27
CA ALA A 225 -10.67 0.75 25.72
C ALA A 225 -9.97 -0.63 25.70
N SER A 226 -10.47 -1.62 26.45
CA SER A 226 -9.95 -3.00 26.40
C SER A 226 -10.30 -3.73 25.11
N ARG A 227 -11.27 -3.21 24.35
CA ARG A 227 -11.69 -3.70 23.03
C ARG A 227 -11.34 -2.65 21.97
N ARG A 228 -10.97 -3.09 20.78
CA ARG A 228 -10.73 -2.18 19.64
C ARG A 228 -11.75 -2.42 18.55
N ARG A 229 -12.48 -1.37 18.18
CA ARG A 229 -13.38 -1.39 17.03
C ARG A 229 -12.66 -0.93 15.78
N PHE A 230 -12.88 -1.66 14.71
CA PHE A 230 -12.49 -1.28 13.35
C PHE A 230 -13.75 -1.01 12.54
N MET A 231 -13.65 -0.02 11.64
CA MET A 231 -14.66 0.28 10.65
C MET A 231 -13.97 0.45 9.30
N ILE A 232 -14.44 -0.26 8.28
CA ILE A 232 -13.87 -0.23 6.93
C ILE A 232 -15.03 0.02 5.97
N ASP A 233 -14.93 1.09 5.19
CA ASP A 233 -15.85 1.33 4.08
C ASP A 233 -15.23 0.79 2.79
N PHE A 234 -15.93 -0.11 2.12
CA PHE A 234 -15.59 -0.59 0.78
C PHE A 234 -16.50 0.06 -0.27
N GLY A 235 -15.92 0.47 -1.38
CA GLY A 235 -16.60 1.12 -2.50
C GLY A 235 -16.20 0.51 -3.83
N GLY A 236 -16.87 0.94 -4.89
CA GLY A 236 -16.67 0.44 -6.25
C GLY A 236 -17.99 0.24 -6.99
N GLU A 237 -17.95 0.30 -8.31
CA GLU A 237 -19.16 0.29 -9.15
C GLU A 237 -20.01 -0.97 -8.96
N ALA A 238 -19.37 -2.14 -8.80
CA ALA A 238 -20.09 -3.39 -8.55
C ALA A 238 -20.81 -3.37 -7.19
N LEU A 239 -20.17 -2.82 -6.15
CA LEU A 239 -20.75 -2.73 -4.81
C LEU A 239 -21.94 -1.77 -4.74
N SER A 240 -21.90 -0.67 -5.48
CA SER A 240 -22.96 0.34 -5.45
C SER A 240 -24.28 -0.17 -5.99
N LYS A 241 -24.21 -1.05 -6.99
CA LYS A 241 -25.37 -1.70 -7.65
C LYS A 241 -26.05 -2.77 -6.79
N LEU A 242 -25.40 -3.30 -5.75
CA LEU A 242 -26.00 -4.32 -4.88
C LEU A 242 -27.13 -3.72 -4.05
N PRO A 243 -28.31 -4.35 -3.95
CA PRO A 243 -29.39 -3.85 -3.10
C PRO A 243 -29.01 -3.94 -1.61
N GLU A 244 -29.63 -3.11 -0.77
CA GLU A 244 -29.32 -3.04 0.67
C GLU A 244 -29.52 -4.38 1.40
N ASN A 245 -30.48 -5.18 0.96
CA ASN A 245 -30.75 -6.51 1.50
C ASN A 245 -29.89 -7.63 0.88
N ALA A 246 -28.91 -7.31 0.03
CA ALA A 246 -28.00 -8.31 -0.50
C ALA A 246 -27.25 -9.00 0.65
N PRO A 247 -27.12 -10.34 0.66
CA PRO A 247 -26.50 -11.09 1.75
C PRO A 247 -24.97 -11.03 1.69
N VAL A 248 -24.41 -9.82 1.66
CA VAL A 248 -22.97 -9.55 1.66
C VAL A 248 -22.39 -9.93 3.02
N LYS A 249 -21.29 -10.67 3.02
CA LYS A 249 -20.60 -11.14 4.23
C LYS A 249 -19.17 -10.62 4.25
N ALA A 250 -18.70 -10.26 5.44
CA ALA A 250 -17.29 -9.97 5.68
C ALA A 250 -16.57 -11.24 6.11
N MET A 251 -15.46 -11.51 5.45
CA MET A 251 -14.52 -12.56 5.82
C MET A 251 -13.37 -11.92 6.59
N ILE A 252 -13.31 -12.17 7.89
CA ILE A 252 -12.32 -11.54 8.78
C ILE A 252 -11.45 -12.62 9.42
N SER A 253 -10.13 -12.40 9.43
CA SER A 253 -9.18 -13.22 10.18
C SER A 253 -8.25 -12.35 11.03
N THR A 254 -7.74 -12.93 12.11
CA THR A 254 -6.76 -12.31 13.00
C THR A 254 -5.66 -13.31 13.37
N SER A 255 -4.42 -12.85 13.51
CA SER A 255 -3.30 -13.68 14.00
C SER A 255 -3.28 -13.86 15.53
N ALA A 256 -3.87 -12.92 16.26
CA ALA A 256 -3.91 -12.89 17.73
C ALA A 256 -5.20 -12.21 18.22
N GLY A 257 -5.65 -12.56 19.42
CA GLY A 257 -6.93 -12.06 19.95
C GLY A 257 -8.16 -12.69 19.27
N GLN A 258 -9.33 -12.15 19.56
CA GLN A 258 -10.62 -12.67 19.07
C GLN A 258 -11.43 -11.58 18.38
N VAL A 259 -11.93 -11.88 17.18
CA VAL A 259 -12.88 -11.02 16.45
C VAL A 259 -14.30 -11.32 16.88
N GLN A 260 -15.08 -10.29 17.16
CA GLN A 260 -16.49 -10.37 17.51
C GLN A 260 -17.29 -9.18 16.97
N ASN A 261 -18.61 -9.19 17.18
CA ASN A 261 -19.50 -8.07 16.85
C ASN A 261 -19.39 -7.61 15.39
N ILE A 262 -19.31 -8.56 14.47
CA ILE A 262 -19.20 -8.29 13.03
C ILE A 262 -20.55 -7.79 12.52
N VAL A 263 -20.53 -6.60 11.92
CA VAL A 263 -21.67 -5.96 11.26
C VAL A 263 -21.26 -5.59 9.85
N VAL A 264 -22.10 -5.96 8.88
CA VAL A 264 -21.95 -5.61 7.47
C VAL A 264 -23.23 -4.93 7.03
N GLN A 265 -23.13 -3.71 6.53
CA GLN A 265 -24.30 -2.91 6.14
C GLN A 265 -24.00 -2.06 4.92
N LYS A 266 -25.01 -1.82 4.08
CA LYS A 266 -24.88 -0.87 2.98
C LYS A 266 -24.69 0.54 3.56
N ASN A 267 -23.74 1.29 3.01
CA ASN A 267 -23.50 2.68 3.37
C ASN A 267 -24.04 3.57 2.25
N THR A 268 -25.21 4.18 2.46
CA THR A 268 -25.90 5.00 1.45
C THR A 268 -25.20 6.33 1.19
N TYR A 269 -24.32 6.79 2.07
CA TYR A 269 -23.55 8.02 1.86
C TYR A 269 -22.39 7.82 0.90
N THR A 270 -21.71 6.67 0.99
CA THR A 270 -20.60 6.31 0.08
C THR A 270 -21.04 5.47 -1.11
N GLN A 271 -22.32 5.07 -1.15
CA GLN A 271 -22.85 4.08 -2.10
C GLN A 271 -22.04 2.77 -2.09
N GLY A 272 -21.50 2.40 -0.93
CA GLY A 272 -20.65 1.22 -0.72
C GLY A 272 -21.17 0.32 0.39
N TRP A 273 -20.29 -0.45 1.00
CA TRP A 273 -20.58 -1.33 2.13
C TRP A 273 -19.61 -1.07 3.28
N ARG A 274 -20.16 -0.92 4.48
CA ARG A 274 -19.38 -0.77 5.71
C ARG A 274 -19.30 -2.09 6.44
N VAL A 275 -18.07 -2.48 6.80
CA VAL A 275 -17.81 -3.53 7.78
C VAL A 275 -17.41 -2.86 9.09
N SER A 276 -18.00 -3.30 10.21
CA SER A 276 -17.50 -3.00 11.54
C SER A 276 -17.33 -4.29 12.32
N PHE A 277 -16.26 -4.38 13.11
CA PHE A 277 -16.03 -5.50 14.02
C PHE A 277 -15.18 -5.03 15.20
N GLU A 278 -15.15 -5.83 16.25
CA GLU A 278 -14.30 -5.61 17.42
C GLU A 278 -13.23 -6.69 17.51
N LEU A 279 -12.01 -6.27 17.85
CA LEU A 279 -10.92 -7.12 18.30
C LEU A 279 -10.86 -7.06 19.83
N LEU A 280 -10.97 -8.22 20.46
CA LEU A 280 -10.54 -8.47 21.84
C LEU A 280 -9.05 -8.83 21.81
N PRO A 281 -8.15 -7.94 22.24
CA PRO A 281 -6.72 -8.21 22.23
C PRO A 281 -6.35 -9.34 23.19
N GLN A 282 -5.33 -10.12 22.82
CA GLN A 282 -4.72 -11.10 23.72
C GLN A 282 -3.42 -10.52 24.28
N GLY A 283 -3.47 -9.95 25.48
CA GLY A 283 -2.31 -9.32 26.12
C GLY A 283 -1.79 -8.11 25.33
N ASN A 284 -0.47 -8.06 25.15
CA ASN A 284 0.23 -6.95 24.46
C ASN A 284 0.69 -7.31 23.04
N ASP A 285 0.16 -8.40 22.48
CA ASP A 285 0.57 -8.89 21.17
C ASP A 285 -0.01 -8.02 20.05
N SER A 286 0.77 -7.83 18.97
CA SER A 286 0.25 -7.27 17.73
C SER A 286 -0.70 -8.26 17.06
N ALA A 287 -1.73 -7.76 16.40
CA ALA A 287 -2.66 -8.56 15.61
C ALA A 287 -2.58 -8.16 14.13
N GLU A 288 -2.32 -9.14 13.26
CA GLU A 288 -2.51 -9.01 11.82
C GLU A 288 -3.96 -9.32 11.49
N LEU A 289 -4.71 -8.30 11.07
CA LEU A 289 -6.11 -8.39 10.70
C LEU A 289 -6.24 -8.42 9.18
N ARG A 290 -7.12 -9.29 8.66
CA ARG A 290 -7.52 -9.27 7.25
C ARG A 290 -9.04 -9.20 7.13
N CYS A 291 -9.55 -8.43 6.18
CA CYS A 291 -10.98 -8.29 5.92
C CYS A 291 -11.25 -8.11 4.42
N PHE A 292 -12.17 -8.89 3.86
CA PHE A 292 -12.73 -8.67 2.51
C PHE A 292 -14.23 -9.01 2.50
N LEU A 293 -14.95 -8.50 1.49
CA LEU A 293 -16.36 -8.78 1.30
C LEU A 293 -16.58 -9.90 0.28
N LYS A 294 -17.60 -10.72 0.52
CA LYS A 294 -18.08 -11.72 -0.45
C LYS A 294 -19.59 -11.75 -0.57
N LEU A 295 -20.09 -12.24 -1.70
CA LEU A 295 -21.50 -12.59 -1.92
C LEU A 295 -21.55 -14.03 -2.43
N GLY A 296 -22.08 -14.94 -1.62
CA GLY A 296 -21.96 -16.38 -1.90
C GLY A 296 -20.49 -16.81 -1.92
N ASP A 297 -20.03 -17.25 -3.08
CA ASP A 297 -18.64 -17.64 -3.35
C ASP A 297 -17.83 -16.55 -4.07
N ASP A 298 -18.49 -15.47 -4.53
CA ASP A 298 -17.83 -14.38 -5.24
C ASP A 298 -17.14 -13.43 -4.25
N VAL A 299 -15.82 -13.27 -4.41
CA VAL A 299 -15.03 -12.25 -3.72
C VAL A 299 -15.34 -10.90 -4.36
N LEU A 300 -15.87 -9.97 -3.56
CA LEU A 300 -16.34 -8.67 -4.05
C LEU A 300 -15.29 -7.57 -3.96
N THR A 301 -14.31 -7.71 -3.06
CA THR A 301 -13.31 -6.66 -2.78
C THR A 301 -11.91 -7.21 -2.73
N GLU A 302 -10.93 -6.31 -2.81
CA GLU A 302 -9.59 -6.57 -2.28
C GLU A 302 -9.63 -6.93 -0.79
N THR A 303 -8.52 -7.49 -0.30
CA THR A 303 -8.30 -7.77 1.12
C THR A 303 -7.67 -6.57 1.80
N TRP A 304 -8.41 -5.91 2.69
CA TRP A 304 -7.85 -4.98 3.66
C TRP A 304 -7.01 -5.78 4.66
N SER A 305 -5.73 -5.44 4.81
CA SER A 305 -4.76 -6.11 5.69
C SER A 305 -4.13 -5.07 6.61
N TYR A 306 -4.25 -5.21 7.91
CA TYR A 306 -3.79 -4.19 8.86
C TYR A 306 -3.11 -4.81 10.07
N GLN A 307 -1.93 -4.29 10.39
CA GLN A 307 -1.21 -4.66 11.61
C GLN A 307 -1.58 -3.69 12.71
N TRP A 308 -2.36 -4.16 13.69
CA TRP A 308 -2.67 -3.41 14.89
C TRP A 308 -1.70 -3.76 16.01
N THR A 309 -1.21 -2.77 16.74
CA THR A 309 -0.47 -2.98 18.00
C THR A 309 -1.21 -2.34 19.17
N ALA A 310 -1.22 -3.03 20.30
CA ALA A 310 -1.75 -2.48 21.54
C ALA A 310 -1.01 -1.17 21.90
N PRO A 311 -1.74 -0.06 22.13
CA PRO A 311 -1.12 1.16 22.65
C PRO A 311 -0.49 0.86 24.02
N LYS A 312 0.75 1.30 24.21
CA LYS A 312 1.46 1.21 25.49
C LYS A 312 1.31 2.48 26.30
#